data_AF-A0A1I7DXR1-F1
#
_entry.id   AF-A0A1I7DXR1-F1
#
_cell.length_a   1.000
_cell.length_b   1.000
_cell.length_c   1.000
_cell.angle_alpha   90.00
_cell.angle_beta   90.00
_cell.angle_gamma   90.00
#
_symmetry.space_group_name_H-M   'P 1'
#
loop_
_entity.id
_entity.type
_entity.pdbx_description
1 polymer ?
#
loop_
_entity_poly.entity_id
_entity_poly.type
_entity_poly.pdbx_seq_one_letter_code
_entity_poly.pdbx_strand_id
1 'polypeptide(L)'
;MNRTFGVIPIDMISISSVKRIALMLLSGQQLLIADAAPQKVKKLLWYYDWATIGDSIMDLSQRLLIDPRISIDLCMPHGPVELFVRDTRFRRVSRSLDDCDARYDMVIVQSLTTKTILKKIQYHPFTPWFSIMGHSRGENFSRIQLSYERITRVFKSTHESGPIAPTLTISDQAAGSAETFTIAVAVGGGDKRRRYENWGMLIKQISSSWPKQVPSPRFILIGTGEIALDTVRAVRDDIACGHVESYVDLPNIAAAAELIKQSSFFIGADGGLMHIAAALGKPGVAIFCQIKPEWRLHAQSTIRTVSAEQDIDSVPIERIASEVTDYCRELLR
;
A
#
# COMPACT_ATOMS: atom_id res chain seq x y z
N MET A 1 -27.90 -36.63 18.12
CA MET A 1 -27.74 -35.24 17.66
C MET A 1 -26.69 -35.22 16.56
N ASN A 2 -27.16 -35.22 15.32
CA ASN A 2 -26.33 -35.28 14.11
C ASN A 2 -25.52 -34.00 13.97
N ARG A 3 -24.19 -34.16 13.86
CA ARG A 3 -23.28 -33.11 13.40
C ARG A 3 -23.41 -33.01 11.89
N THR A 4 -24.07 -31.96 11.42
CA THR A 4 -24.03 -31.53 10.02
C THR A 4 -22.61 -31.05 9.72
N PHE A 5 -21.81 -31.93 9.11
CA PHE A 5 -20.63 -31.51 8.36
C PHE A 5 -21.13 -30.65 7.19
N GLY A 6 -20.79 -29.37 7.22
CA GLY A 6 -21.00 -28.48 6.08
C GLY A 6 -20.24 -29.04 4.89
N VAL A 7 -20.97 -29.56 3.91
CA VAL A 7 -20.45 -30.01 2.63
C VAL A 7 -19.90 -28.78 1.91
N ILE A 8 -18.57 -28.71 1.79
CA ILE A 8 -17.92 -27.72 0.94
C ILE A 8 -18.21 -28.14 -0.51
N PRO A 9 -18.82 -27.29 -1.35
CA PRO A 9 -19.07 -27.63 -2.75
C PRO A 9 -17.74 -27.92 -3.45
N ILE A 10 -17.69 -29.07 -4.14
CA ILE A 10 -16.49 -29.70 -4.72
C ILE A 10 -15.96 -28.94 -5.95
N ASP A 11 -16.72 -27.98 -6.50
CA ASP A 11 -16.40 -27.31 -7.77
C ASP A 11 -15.39 -26.15 -7.70
N MET A 12 -14.64 -25.97 -6.60
CA MET A 12 -13.71 -24.84 -6.47
C MET A 12 -12.36 -25.13 -5.83
N ILE A 13 -11.98 -26.40 -5.64
CA ILE A 13 -10.65 -26.72 -5.13
C ILE A 13 -9.67 -26.81 -6.29
N SER A 14 -9.00 -25.69 -6.60
CA SER A 14 -7.87 -25.68 -7.53
C SER A 14 -6.88 -26.78 -7.17
N ILE A 15 -6.35 -27.50 -8.17
CA ILE A 15 -5.26 -28.49 -8.01
C ILE A 15 -4.10 -27.90 -7.19
N SER A 16 -3.84 -26.59 -7.34
CA SER A 16 -2.82 -25.88 -6.57
C SER A 16 -3.12 -25.86 -5.06
N SER A 17 -4.39 -25.77 -4.67
CA SER A 17 -4.84 -25.80 -3.27
C SER A 17 -4.69 -27.21 -2.67
N VAL A 18 -5.07 -28.26 -3.42
CA VAL A 18 -4.86 -29.65 -2.97
C VAL A 18 -3.38 -29.93 -2.74
N LYS A 19 -2.52 -29.56 -3.69
CA LYS A 19 -1.06 -29.72 -3.56
C LYS A 19 -0.50 -29.01 -2.33
N ARG A 20 -0.98 -27.80 -2.02
CA ARG A 20 -0.57 -27.05 -0.83
C ARG A 20 -1.04 -27.72 0.46
N ILE A 21 -2.28 -28.20 0.52
CA ILE A 21 -2.80 -28.92 1.69
C ILE A 21 -1.99 -30.19 1.93
N ALA A 22 -1.73 -30.98 0.89
CA ALA A 22 -0.89 -32.17 1.00
C ALA A 22 0.53 -31.83 1.48
N LEU A 23 1.17 -30.81 0.92
CA LEU A 23 2.49 -30.34 1.35
C LEU A 23 2.47 -29.97 2.85
N MET A 24 1.46 -29.21 3.29
CA MET A 24 1.30 -28.77 4.68
C MET A 24 1.10 -29.92 5.66
N LEU A 25 0.35 -30.95 5.27
CA LEU A 25 0.11 -32.15 6.08
C LEU A 25 1.38 -33.01 6.17
N LEU A 26 2.01 -33.31 5.03
CA LEU A 26 3.19 -34.18 4.96
C LEU A 26 4.42 -33.57 5.65
N SER A 27 4.53 -32.24 5.65
CA SER A 27 5.62 -31.52 6.33
C SER A 27 5.31 -31.15 7.79
N GLY A 28 4.14 -31.54 8.31
CA GLY A 28 3.69 -31.20 9.67
C GLY A 28 3.36 -29.72 9.89
N GLN A 29 3.46 -28.87 8.85
CA GLN A 29 3.24 -27.43 8.96
C GLN A 29 1.82 -27.06 9.37
N GLN A 30 0.84 -27.92 9.07
CA GLN A 30 -0.55 -27.75 9.51
C GLN A 30 -0.67 -27.71 11.04
N LEU A 31 0.15 -28.49 11.76
CA LEU A 31 0.13 -28.56 13.22
C LEU A 31 0.84 -27.37 13.88
N LEU A 32 1.63 -26.63 13.10
CA LEU A 32 2.37 -25.45 13.56
C LEU A 32 1.61 -24.15 13.31
N ILE A 33 0.42 -24.20 12.71
CA ILE A 33 -0.42 -23.02 12.53
C ILE A 33 -0.92 -22.56 13.91
N ALA A 34 -0.59 -21.33 14.27
CA ALA A 34 -0.94 -20.73 15.54
C ALA A 34 -2.24 -19.94 15.43
N ASP A 35 -3.25 -20.34 16.21
CA ASP A 35 -4.47 -19.55 16.42
C ASP A 35 -4.28 -18.42 17.45
N ALA A 36 -3.24 -18.51 18.27
CA ALA A 36 -2.84 -17.48 19.23
C ALA A 36 -1.31 -17.42 19.34
N ALA A 37 -0.76 -16.22 19.55
CA ALA A 37 0.65 -16.03 19.78
C ALA A 37 1.09 -16.73 21.09
N PRO A 38 2.17 -17.52 21.08
CA PRO A 38 2.72 -18.08 22.31
C PRO A 38 3.03 -17.00 23.36
N GLN A 39 2.72 -17.24 24.64
CA GLN A 39 2.91 -16.26 25.72
C GLN A 39 4.35 -15.72 25.85
N LYS A 40 5.33 -16.46 25.32
CA LYS A 40 6.77 -16.14 25.39
C LYS A 40 7.33 -15.53 24.12
N VAL A 41 6.50 -15.19 23.12
CA VAL A 41 7.00 -14.55 21.90
C VAL A 41 7.69 -13.24 22.26
N LYS A 42 8.97 -13.14 21.91
CA LYS A 42 9.77 -11.93 21.99
C LYS A 42 10.30 -11.51 20.62
N LYS A 43 10.37 -12.44 19.67
CA LYS A 43 10.95 -12.21 18.36
C LYS A 43 10.15 -12.87 17.25
N LEU A 44 9.75 -12.05 16.29
CA LEU A 44 8.87 -12.39 15.18
C LEU A 44 9.58 -12.14 13.86
N LEU A 45 9.43 -13.08 12.93
CA LEU A 45 9.74 -12.83 11.52
C LEU A 45 8.44 -12.61 10.75
N TRP A 46 8.33 -11.52 10.01
CA TRP A 46 7.28 -11.31 9.02
C TRP A 46 7.87 -11.51 7.62
N TYR A 47 7.55 -12.65 7.00
CA TYR A 47 7.93 -12.96 5.63
C TYR A 47 6.85 -12.48 4.65
N TYR A 48 7.16 -11.41 3.91
CA TYR A 48 6.25 -10.71 3.02
C TYR A 48 6.71 -10.87 1.56
N ASP A 49 6.23 -11.93 0.91
CA ASP A 49 6.59 -12.31 -0.47
C ASP A 49 5.59 -11.72 -1.49
N TRP A 50 5.40 -10.40 -1.44
CA TRP A 50 4.53 -9.66 -2.35
C TRP A 50 5.20 -8.35 -2.79
N ALA A 51 5.02 -7.97 -4.06
CA ALA A 51 5.77 -6.85 -4.65
C ALA A 51 5.00 -5.52 -4.67
N THR A 52 3.67 -5.57 -4.61
CA THR A 52 2.83 -4.37 -4.76
C THR A 52 3.02 -3.39 -3.62
N ILE A 53 3.37 -2.14 -3.96
CA ILE A 53 3.62 -1.05 -3.01
C ILE A 53 2.39 -0.79 -2.14
N GLY A 54 1.23 -0.55 -2.77
CA GLY A 54 -0.01 -0.27 -2.05
C GLY A 54 -0.41 -1.36 -1.08
N ASP A 55 -0.35 -2.62 -1.53
CA ASP A 55 -0.67 -3.78 -0.69
C ASP A 55 0.27 -3.85 0.52
N SER A 56 1.57 -3.62 0.34
CA SER A 56 2.53 -3.66 1.45
C SER A 56 2.27 -2.60 2.51
N ILE A 57 1.92 -1.39 2.09
CA ILE A 57 1.59 -0.29 2.99
C ILE A 57 0.31 -0.59 3.78
N MET A 58 -0.72 -1.11 3.10
CA MET A 58 -1.98 -1.49 3.72
C MET A 58 -1.80 -2.65 4.70
N ASP A 59 -1.13 -3.72 4.28
CA ASP A 59 -0.98 -4.94 5.07
C ASP A 59 -0.09 -4.71 6.30
N LEU A 60 1.05 -4.02 6.14
CA LEU A 60 2.04 -3.82 7.20
C LEU A 60 1.68 -2.69 8.17
N SER A 61 0.65 -1.89 7.91
CA SER A 61 0.15 -0.86 8.85
C SER A 61 -0.20 -1.45 10.23
N GLN A 62 -0.71 -2.68 10.25
CA GLN A 62 -1.19 -3.36 11.45
C GLN A 62 -0.06 -3.89 12.34
N ARG A 63 1.21 -3.76 11.93
CA ARG A 63 2.39 -4.04 12.78
C ARG A 63 2.37 -3.28 14.11
N LEU A 64 1.71 -2.12 14.13
CA LEU A 64 1.59 -1.26 15.30
C LEU A 64 0.68 -1.86 16.39
N LEU A 65 -0.13 -2.86 16.06
CA LEU A 65 -0.96 -3.60 17.03
C LEU A 65 -0.18 -4.66 17.81
N ILE A 66 0.99 -5.06 17.31
CA ILE A 66 1.82 -6.07 17.97
C ILE A 66 2.57 -5.37 19.10
N ASP A 67 2.52 -5.95 20.30
CA ASP A 67 3.18 -5.43 21.51
C ASP A 67 4.60 -4.91 21.22
N PRO A 68 4.91 -3.63 21.54
CA PRO A 68 6.22 -3.04 21.26
C PRO A 68 7.41 -3.80 21.84
N ARG A 69 7.21 -4.64 22.86
CA ARG A 69 8.24 -5.51 23.47
C ARG A 69 8.62 -6.68 22.56
N ILE A 70 7.79 -7.00 21.56
CA ILE A 70 8.08 -8.03 20.55
C ILE A 70 8.87 -7.38 19.42
N SER A 71 10.10 -7.83 19.24
CA SER A 71 10.95 -7.45 18.11
C SER A 71 10.43 -8.07 16.81
N ILE A 72 10.27 -7.27 15.77
CA ILE A 72 9.82 -7.72 14.46
C ILE A 72 10.94 -7.52 13.45
N ASP A 73 11.30 -8.59 12.76
CA ASP A 73 12.09 -8.51 11.54
C ASP A 73 11.18 -8.69 10.34
N LEU A 74 11.37 -7.88 9.31
CA LEU A 74 10.62 -7.93 8.05
C LEU A 74 11.53 -8.42 6.93
N CYS A 75 11.12 -9.48 6.23
CA CYS A 75 11.79 -9.95 5.03
C CYS A 75 10.87 -9.77 3.82
N MET A 76 11.28 -8.93 2.87
CA MET A 76 10.55 -8.64 1.63
C MET A 76 11.44 -8.84 0.40
N PRO A 77 11.54 -10.07 -0.14
CA PRO A 77 12.41 -10.34 -1.29
C PRO A 77 12.09 -9.47 -2.51
N HIS A 78 10.79 -9.31 -2.78
CA HIS A 78 10.27 -8.60 -3.96
C HIS A 78 9.57 -7.29 -3.62
N GLY A 79 9.47 -6.95 -2.33
CA GLY A 79 8.73 -5.78 -1.88
C GLY A 79 9.56 -4.49 -1.88
N PRO A 80 8.89 -3.35 -1.64
CA PRO A 80 9.54 -2.04 -1.51
C PRO A 80 10.21 -1.88 -0.14
N VAL A 81 11.30 -2.60 0.12
CA VAL A 81 12.01 -2.55 1.42
C VAL A 81 12.43 -1.13 1.81
N GLU A 82 12.70 -0.28 0.80
CA GLU A 82 13.16 1.10 0.97
C GLU A 82 12.13 1.94 1.74
N LEU A 83 10.85 1.58 1.71
CA LEU A 83 9.80 2.28 2.47
C LEU A 83 9.79 1.94 3.96
N PHE A 84 10.41 0.82 4.37
CA PHE A 84 10.28 0.28 5.71
C PHE A 84 11.60 0.25 6.49
N VAL A 85 12.76 0.45 5.84
CA VAL A 85 14.08 0.44 6.49
C VAL A 85 14.26 1.44 7.64
N ARG A 86 13.51 2.55 7.62
CA ARG A 86 13.55 3.58 8.69
C ARG A 86 12.40 3.44 9.70
N ASP A 87 11.59 2.40 9.58
CA ASP A 87 10.45 2.19 10.45
C ASP A 87 10.88 1.66 11.82
N THR A 88 10.60 2.43 12.88
CA THR A 88 11.06 2.07 14.24
C THR A 88 10.41 0.81 14.79
N ARG A 89 9.29 0.35 14.20
CA ARG A 89 8.65 -0.90 14.63
C ARG A 89 9.40 -2.14 14.16
N PHE A 90 10.16 -2.03 13.07
CA PHE A 90 11.00 -3.11 12.57
C PHE A 90 12.41 -2.99 13.13
N ARG A 91 12.89 -4.06 13.78
CA ARG A 91 14.28 -4.15 14.23
C ARG A 91 15.23 -4.32 13.03
N ARG A 92 14.78 -5.04 12.00
CA ARG A 92 15.51 -5.27 10.75
C ARG A 92 14.53 -5.36 9.58
N VAL A 93 14.92 -4.84 8.43
CA VAL A 93 14.26 -5.06 7.15
C VAL A 93 15.28 -5.64 6.17
N SER A 94 14.98 -6.80 5.57
CA SER A 94 15.89 -7.49 4.65
C SER A 94 15.19 -7.91 3.35
N ARG A 95 16.01 -8.16 2.31
CA ARG A 95 15.56 -8.79 1.06
C ARG A 95 15.76 -10.30 1.07
N SER A 96 16.75 -10.82 1.81
CA SER A 96 16.95 -12.26 1.95
C SER A 96 16.56 -12.77 3.33
N LEU A 97 16.04 -14.00 3.35
CA LEU A 97 15.91 -14.80 4.57
C LEU A 97 17.27 -15.24 5.12
N ASP A 98 18.32 -15.25 4.29
CA ASP A 98 19.69 -15.54 4.73
C ASP A 98 20.25 -14.42 5.63
N ASP A 99 19.73 -13.20 5.50
CA ASP A 99 20.08 -12.05 6.34
C ASP A 99 19.23 -11.99 7.63
N CYS A 100 18.27 -12.90 7.78
CA CYS A 100 17.45 -13.03 8.97
C CYS A 100 18.15 -13.92 10.01
N ASP A 101 17.70 -13.81 11.26
CA ASP A 101 18.30 -14.62 12.32
C ASP A 101 17.83 -16.08 12.21
N ALA A 102 18.70 -17.02 12.60
CA ALA A 102 18.39 -18.45 12.49
C ALA A 102 17.19 -18.92 13.34
N ARG A 103 16.81 -18.15 14.38
CA ARG A 103 15.73 -18.51 15.32
C ARG A 103 14.80 -17.33 15.60
N TYR A 104 13.51 -17.63 15.46
CA TYR A 104 12.37 -16.79 15.82
C TYR A 104 11.39 -17.61 16.68
N ASP A 105 10.62 -16.93 17.52
CA ASP A 105 9.58 -17.58 18.33
C ASP A 105 8.32 -17.83 17.51
N MET A 106 8.12 -17.03 16.46
CA MET A 106 6.95 -17.10 15.58
C MET A 106 7.27 -16.53 14.20
N VAL A 107 6.56 -17.02 13.18
CA VAL A 107 6.63 -16.49 11.80
C VAL A 107 5.25 -16.03 11.33
N ILE A 108 5.17 -14.84 10.73
CA ILE A 108 4.03 -14.42 9.91
C ILE A 108 4.42 -14.64 8.45
N VAL A 109 3.57 -15.31 7.68
CA VAL A 109 3.69 -15.29 6.22
C VAL A 109 2.55 -14.48 5.63
N GLN A 110 2.82 -13.63 4.63
CA GLN A 110 1.76 -12.77 4.11
C GLN A 110 0.66 -13.58 3.40
N SER A 111 1.04 -14.50 2.51
CA SER A 111 0.10 -15.34 1.76
C SER A 111 0.58 -16.80 1.66
N LEU A 112 -0.39 -17.72 1.54
CA LEU A 112 -0.14 -19.15 1.41
C LEU A 112 0.06 -19.55 -0.05
N THR A 113 1.32 -19.75 -0.40
CA THR A 113 1.76 -20.17 -1.72
C THR A 113 2.70 -21.37 -1.54
N THR A 114 2.87 -22.20 -2.56
CA THR A 114 3.82 -23.32 -2.47
C THR A 114 5.23 -22.81 -2.16
N LYS A 115 5.64 -21.69 -2.79
CA LYS A 115 6.94 -21.05 -2.54
C LYS A 115 7.10 -20.59 -1.09
N THR A 116 6.09 -19.93 -0.53
CA THR A 116 6.15 -19.40 0.84
C THR A 116 6.17 -20.53 1.88
N ILE A 117 5.42 -21.61 1.65
CA ILE A 117 5.44 -22.80 2.50
C ILE A 117 6.82 -23.48 2.44
N LEU A 118 7.38 -23.69 1.24
CA LEU A 118 8.71 -24.29 1.09
C LEU A 118 9.80 -23.44 1.74
N LYS A 119 9.77 -22.11 1.59
CA LYS A 119 10.69 -21.21 2.29
C LYS A 119 10.54 -21.30 3.81
N LYS A 120 9.31 -21.35 4.32
CA LYS A 120 9.08 -21.54 5.75
C LYS A 120 9.66 -22.87 6.24
N ILE A 121 9.49 -23.96 5.50
CA ILE A 121 10.06 -25.29 5.84
C ILE A 121 11.59 -25.24 5.80
N GLN A 122 12.17 -24.58 4.79
CA GLN A 122 13.61 -24.49 4.61
C GLN A 122 14.29 -23.73 5.77
N TYR A 123 13.76 -22.58 6.17
CA TYR A 123 14.43 -21.70 7.14
C TYR A 123 13.95 -21.88 8.58
N HIS A 124 12.66 -22.18 8.79
CA HIS A 124 12.05 -22.24 10.11
C HIS A 124 11.09 -23.44 10.26
N PRO A 125 11.54 -24.68 10.03
CA PRO A 125 10.66 -25.85 9.89
C PRO A 125 9.75 -26.12 11.09
N PHE A 126 10.21 -25.81 12.31
CA PHE A 126 9.48 -26.15 13.54
C PHE A 126 8.87 -24.93 14.26
N THR A 127 9.00 -23.73 13.67
CA THR A 127 8.53 -22.50 14.32
C THR A 127 7.01 -22.33 14.13
N PRO A 128 6.24 -22.03 15.20
CA PRO A 128 4.83 -21.68 15.09
C PRO A 128 4.61 -20.50 14.14
N TRP A 129 3.49 -20.49 13.42
CA TRP A 129 3.28 -19.46 12.40
C TRP A 129 1.82 -19.26 12.05
N PHE A 130 1.50 -18.16 11.38
CA PHE A 130 0.19 -17.97 10.77
C PHE A 130 0.31 -17.16 9.49
N SER A 131 -0.79 -17.08 8.75
CA SER A 131 -0.88 -16.27 7.54
C SER A 131 -1.91 -15.17 7.66
N ILE A 132 -1.62 -14.02 7.07
CA ILE A 132 -2.58 -12.91 7.00
C ILE A 132 -3.66 -13.21 5.97
N MET A 133 -3.26 -13.46 4.73
CA MET A 133 -4.20 -13.62 3.62
C MET A 133 -4.73 -15.05 3.44
N GLY A 134 -4.12 -16.05 4.09
CA GLY A 134 -4.43 -17.44 3.79
C GLY A 134 -4.21 -17.74 2.30
N HIS A 135 -5.18 -18.40 1.67
CA HIS A 135 -5.17 -18.67 0.23
C HIS A 135 -5.76 -17.54 -0.64
N SER A 136 -6.25 -16.45 -0.02
CA SER A 136 -6.89 -15.35 -0.73
C SER A 136 -5.89 -14.56 -1.56
N ARG A 137 -6.26 -14.26 -2.81
CA ARG A 137 -5.45 -13.47 -3.77
C ARG A 137 -6.26 -12.46 -4.59
N GLY A 138 -7.56 -12.32 -4.31
CA GLY A 138 -8.42 -11.35 -4.99
C GLY A 138 -8.14 -9.92 -4.56
N GLU A 139 -8.80 -8.98 -5.22
CA GLU A 139 -8.72 -7.54 -4.90
C GLU A 139 -10.03 -7.02 -4.24
N ASN A 140 -11.04 -7.88 -4.09
CA ASN A 140 -12.40 -7.50 -3.66
C ASN A 140 -12.61 -7.57 -2.14
N PHE A 141 -11.68 -7.01 -1.37
CA PHE A 141 -11.78 -6.89 0.08
C PHE A 141 -10.81 -5.83 0.61
N SER A 142 -11.09 -5.32 1.80
CA SER A 142 -10.17 -4.43 2.50
C SER A 142 -9.00 -5.22 3.09
N ARG A 143 -7.81 -5.01 2.53
CA ARG A 143 -6.52 -5.56 3.03
C ARG A 143 -6.18 -5.05 4.42
N ILE A 144 -6.52 -3.79 4.68
CA ILE A 144 -6.35 -3.13 5.98
C ILE A 144 -7.18 -3.89 7.03
N GLN A 145 -8.47 -4.12 6.75
CA GLN A 145 -9.37 -4.83 7.65
C GLN A 145 -8.95 -6.29 7.87
N LEU A 146 -8.60 -7.01 6.80
CA LEU A 146 -8.18 -8.40 6.91
C LEU A 146 -6.92 -8.54 7.77
N SER A 147 -5.94 -7.66 7.56
CA SER A 147 -4.71 -7.65 8.36
C SER A 147 -5.01 -7.33 9.82
N TYR A 148 -5.90 -6.37 10.08
CA TYR A 148 -6.33 -6.01 11.44
C TYR A 148 -6.94 -7.21 12.17
N GLU A 149 -7.92 -7.88 11.57
CA GLU A 149 -8.62 -9.02 12.17
C GLU A 149 -7.66 -10.19 12.46
N ARG A 150 -6.69 -10.42 11.59
CA ARG A 150 -5.71 -11.51 11.74
C ARG A 150 -4.72 -11.22 12.86
N ILE A 151 -4.16 -10.01 12.90
CA ILE A 151 -3.21 -9.62 13.94
C ILE A 151 -3.91 -9.56 15.30
N THR A 152 -5.09 -8.95 15.39
CA THR A 152 -5.84 -8.84 16.66
C THR A 152 -6.25 -10.21 17.20
N ARG A 153 -6.73 -11.12 16.35
CA ARG A 153 -7.08 -12.49 16.76
C ARG A 153 -5.88 -13.23 17.36
N VAL A 154 -4.73 -13.21 16.67
CA VAL A 154 -3.56 -13.99 17.08
C VAL A 154 -2.88 -13.38 18.30
N PHE A 155 -2.69 -12.06 18.32
CA PHE A 155 -2.00 -11.39 19.42
C PHE A 155 -2.92 -10.96 20.56
N LYS A 156 -4.24 -11.19 20.45
CA LYS A 156 -5.26 -10.78 21.42
C LYS A 156 -5.13 -9.29 21.79
N SER A 157 -4.90 -8.45 20.78
CA SER A 157 -4.77 -7.01 20.99
C SER A 157 -6.05 -6.46 21.61
N THR A 158 -5.91 -5.63 22.64
CA THR A 158 -7.02 -4.92 23.28
C THR A 158 -7.39 -3.63 22.55
N HIS A 159 -6.88 -3.43 21.33
CA HIS A 159 -7.17 -2.25 20.52
C HIS A 159 -8.59 -2.35 19.98
N GLU A 160 -9.50 -1.51 20.49
CA GLU A 160 -10.92 -1.54 20.12
C GLU A 160 -11.28 -0.54 19.02
N SER A 161 -10.38 0.38 18.66
CA SER A 161 -10.65 1.47 17.71
C SER A 161 -10.62 1.06 16.23
N GLY A 162 -10.66 -0.24 15.92
CA GLY A 162 -10.64 -0.75 14.56
C GLY A 162 -9.23 -0.81 13.94
N PRO A 163 -9.14 -0.93 12.61
CA PRO A 163 -7.86 -1.02 11.92
C PRO A 163 -6.99 0.23 12.12
N ILE A 164 -5.67 0.03 12.15
CA ILE A 164 -4.71 1.14 12.16
C ILE A 164 -4.64 1.75 10.76
N ALA A 165 -4.64 3.08 10.68
CA ALA A 165 -4.44 3.77 9.40
C ALA A 165 -3.06 3.42 8.81
N PRO A 166 -2.93 3.30 7.47
CA PRO A 166 -1.64 3.24 6.80
C PRO A 166 -0.68 4.31 7.30
N THR A 167 0.57 3.94 7.59
CA THR A 167 1.57 4.88 8.11
C THR A 167 2.97 4.49 7.64
N LEU A 168 3.70 5.47 7.13
CA LEU A 168 5.11 5.37 6.73
C LEU A 168 5.98 6.33 7.54
N THR A 169 7.17 5.86 7.91
CA THR A 169 8.19 6.71 8.56
C THR A 169 9.22 7.12 7.52
N ILE A 170 9.27 8.41 7.19
CA ILE A 170 10.25 9.00 6.28
C ILE A 170 11.04 10.04 7.06
N SER A 171 12.34 10.18 6.74
CA SER A 171 13.24 11.14 7.39
C SER A 171 12.61 12.52 7.51
N ASP A 172 12.77 13.14 8.67
CA ASP A 172 12.50 14.56 8.87
C ASP A 172 13.69 15.35 8.34
N GLN A 173 13.87 15.35 7.02
CA GLN A 173 14.48 16.54 6.45
C GLN A 173 13.46 17.65 6.64
N ALA A 174 13.86 18.72 7.34
CA ALA A 174 13.00 19.86 7.59
C ALA A 174 12.33 20.21 6.26
N ALA A 175 10.99 20.15 6.23
CA ALA A 175 10.25 20.70 5.12
C ALA A 175 10.63 22.18 5.12
N GLY A 176 11.56 22.57 4.23
CA GLY A 176 11.79 23.97 3.96
C GLY A 176 10.41 24.54 3.68
N SER A 177 10.03 25.63 4.35
CA SER A 177 8.73 26.24 4.13
C SER A 177 8.67 26.62 2.66
N ALA A 178 8.04 25.78 1.85
CA ALA A 178 7.85 26.08 0.45
C ALA A 178 6.89 27.27 0.43
N GLU A 179 7.40 28.45 0.07
CA GLU A 179 6.59 29.65 -0.11
C GLU A 179 5.49 29.44 -1.19
N THR A 180 5.63 28.38 -1.99
CA THR A 180 4.70 28.00 -3.06
C THR A 180 3.98 26.69 -2.72
N PHE A 181 2.66 26.68 -2.88
CA PHE A 181 1.84 25.48 -2.75
C PHE A 181 2.21 24.46 -3.85
N THR A 182 2.54 23.24 -3.46
CA THR A 182 3.01 22.19 -4.38
C THR A 182 2.03 21.03 -4.47
N ILE A 183 1.77 20.57 -5.69
CA ILE A 183 0.86 19.46 -5.97
C ILE A 183 1.67 18.33 -6.61
N ALA A 184 1.86 17.24 -5.87
CA ALA A 184 2.40 16.00 -6.43
C ALA A 184 1.36 15.32 -7.30
N VAL A 185 1.72 14.97 -8.53
CA VAL A 185 0.86 14.26 -9.47
C VAL A 185 1.50 12.93 -9.84
N ALA A 186 0.87 11.83 -9.44
CA ALA A 186 1.29 10.48 -9.82
C ALA A 186 0.84 10.18 -11.26
N VAL A 187 1.77 10.19 -12.19
CA VAL A 187 1.53 9.97 -13.62
C VAL A 187 1.99 8.60 -14.09
N GLY A 188 1.37 8.10 -15.16
CA GLY A 188 1.61 6.77 -15.71
C GLY A 188 0.84 5.66 -14.97
N GLY A 189 1.41 4.46 -14.92
CA GLY A 189 0.79 3.31 -14.26
C GLY A 189 0.97 2.01 -15.06
N GLY A 190 1.34 0.93 -14.37
CA GLY A 190 1.53 -0.38 -14.99
C GLY A 190 0.24 -1.15 -15.27
N ASP A 191 -0.82 -0.89 -14.50
CA ASP A 191 -2.13 -1.52 -14.70
C ASP A 191 -3.00 -0.62 -15.58
N LYS A 192 -3.23 -1.04 -16.83
CA LYS A 192 -4.02 -0.29 -17.81
C LYS A 192 -5.44 0.02 -17.31
N ARG A 193 -6.03 -0.81 -16.45
CA ARG A 193 -7.40 -0.60 -15.92
C ARG A 193 -7.50 0.63 -15.00
N ARG A 194 -6.37 1.06 -14.44
CA ARG A 194 -6.27 2.13 -13.43
C ARG A 194 -5.36 3.26 -13.89
N ARG A 195 -5.05 3.31 -15.18
CA ARG A 195 -4.18 4.33 -15.74
C ARG A 195 -5.03 5.43 -16.35
N TYR A 196 -4.95 6.62 -15.76
CA TYR A 196 -5.58 7.82 -16.29
C TYR A 196 -4.65 8.45 -17.34
N GLU A 197 -5.16 8.72 -18.53
CA GLU A 197 -4.36 9.18 -19.68
C GLU A 197 -4.40 10.72 -19.81
N ASN A 198 -5.43 11.37 -19.28
CA ASN A 198 -5.73 12.79 -19.52
C ASN A 198 -5.04 13.78 -18.55
N TRP A 199 -3.86 13.46 -18.04
CA TRP A 199 -3.15 14.29 -17.05
C TRP A 199 -2.85 15.71 -17.53
N GLY A 200 -2.43 15.89 -18.78
CA GLY A 200 -2.12 17.22 -19.34
C GLY A 200 -3.33 18.16 -19.35
N MET A 201 -4.48 17.65 -19.82
CA MET A 201 -5.72 18.41 -19.80
C MET A 201 -6.20 18.71 -18.38
N LEU A 202 -6.04 17.77 -17.46
CA LEU A 202 -6.40 17.98 -16.06
C LEU A 202 -5.55 19.07 -15.39
N ILE A 203 -4.22 19.04 -15.57
CA ILE A 203 -3.31 20.05 -15.02
C ILE A 203 -3.62 21.43 -15.58
N LYS A 204 -3.88 21.51 -16.89
CA LYS A 204 -4.33 22.74 -17.54
C LYS A 204 -5.64 23.28 -16.97
N GLN A 205 -6.61 22.40 -16.73
CA GLN A 205 -7.91 22.77 -16.17
C GLN A 205 -7.78 23.26 -14.72
N ILE A 206 -6.97 22.58 -13.90
CA ILE A 206 -6.67 22.99 -12.53
C ILE A 206 -6.01 24.38 -12.53
N SER A 207 -4.99 24.56 -13.38
CA SER A 207 -4.25 25.83 -13.49
C SER A 207 -5.16 26.99 -13.92
N SER A 208 -6.05 26.73 -14.89
CA SER A 208 -6.99 27.73 -15.40
C SER A 208 -8.10 28.07 -14.39
N SER A 209 -8.48 27.11 -13.56
CA SER A 209 -9.52 27.26 -12.52
C SER A 209 -8.94 27.69 -11.16
N TRP A 210 -7.63 27.91 -11.09
CA TRP A 210 -6.95 28.28 -9.86
C TRP A 210 -7.34 29.71 -9.43
N PRO A 211 -7.58 29.98 -8.13
CA PRO A 211 -7.90 31.32 -7.67
C PRO A 211 -6.80 32.33 -8.02
N LYS A 212 -7.17 33.42 -8.70
CA LYS A 212 -6.22 34.46 -9.12
C LYS A 212 -5.57 35.22 -7.96
N GLN A 213 -6.19 35.17 -6.77
CA GLN A 213 -5.71 35.83 -5.56
C GLN A 213 -4.67 35.01 -4.79
N VAL A 214 -4.47 33.74 -5.15
CA VAL A 214 -3.50 32.84 -4.54
C VAL A 214 -2.38 32.59 -5.56
N PRO A 215 -1.10 32.55 -5.14
CA PRO A 215 -0.03 32.10 -6.03
C PRO A 215 -0.39 30.79 -6.72
N SER A 216 -0.12 30.71 -8.03
CA SER A 216 -0.34 29.48 -8.79
C SER A 216 0.44 28.32 -8.18
N PRO A 217 -0.12 27.10 -8.20
CA PRO A 217 0.54 25.97 -7.61
C PRO A 217 1.69 25.52 -8.52
N ARG A 218 2.68 24.88 -7.92
CA ARG A 218 3.72 24.15 -8.64
C ARG A 218 3.34 22.68 -8.74
N PHE A 219 3.37 22.11 -9.94
CA PHE A 219 3.09 20.69 -10.15
C PHE A 219 4.39 19.90 -10.14
N ILE A 220 4.41 18.78 -9.41
CA ILE A 220 5.53 17.85 -9.33
C ILE A 220 5.04 16.52 -9.90
N LEU A 221 5.39 16.23 -11.15
CA LEU A 221 5.03 14.98 -11.82
C LEU A 221 5.95 13.86 -11.35
N ILE A 222 5.38 12.76 -10.85
CA ILE A 222 6.13 11.60 -10.34
C ILE A 222 5.62 10.35 -11.05
N GLY A 223 6.50 9.56 -11.66
CA GLY A 223 6.12 8.36 -12.41
C GLY A 223 7.28 7.45 -12.78
N THR A 224 7.01 6.45 -13.61
CA THR A 224 8.01 5.46 -14.04
C THR A 224 7.74 5.02 -15.48
N GLY A 225 8.81 4.88 -16.27
CA GLY A 225 8.79 4.38 -17.65
C GLY A 225 8.25 5.36 -18.69
N GLU A 226 8.21 4.89 -19.94
CA GLU A 226 7.90 5.70 -21.13
C GLU A 226 6.55 6.43 -21.05
N ILE A 227 5.52 5.80 -20.49
CA ILE A 227 4.19 6.43 -20.35
C ILE A 227 4.25 7.69 -19.49
N ALA A 228 5.00 7.64 -18.38
CA ALA A 228 5.19 8.80 -17.53
C ALA A 228 6.01 9.87 -18.26
N LEU A 229 7.05 9.47 -19.03
CA LEU A 229 7.84 10.40 -19.84
C LEU A 229 7.00 11.10 -20.90
N ASP A 230 6.13 10.38 -21.60
CA ASP A 230 5.23 10.94 -22.62
C ASP A 230 4.24 11.92 -22.00
N THR A 231 3.69 11.59 -20.83
CA THR A 231 2.85 12.51 -20.06
C THR A 231 3.63 13.79 -19.70
N VAL A 232 4.86 13.65 -19.21
CA VAL A 232 5.72 14.79 -18.86
C VAL A 232 6.01 15.68 -20.06
N ARG A 233 6.31 15.10 -21.24
CA ARG A 233 6.52 15.86 -22.49
C ARG A 233 5.27 16.66 -22.84
N ALA A 234 4.10 16.00 -22.87
CA ALA A 234 2.83 16.64 -23.20
C ALA A 234 2.48 17.80 -22.25
N VAL A 235 2.81 17.68 -20.96
CA VAL A 235 2.55 18.73 -19.96
C VAL A 235 3.57 19.88 -20.07
N ARG A 236 4.86 19.58 -20.23
CA ARG A 236 5.92 20.60 -20.28
C ARG A 236 5.82 21.52 -21.50
N ASP A 237 5.36 20.99 -22.62
CA ASP A 237 5.26 21.76 -23.87
C ASP A 237 4.05 22.70 -23.89
N ASP A 238 3.10 22.56 -22.96
CA ASP A 238 1.94 23.45 -22.82
C ASP A 238 2.15 24.50 -21.71
N ILE A 239 2.40 25.75 -22.11
CA ILE A 239 2.58 26.90 -21.22
C ILE A 239 1.38 27.08 -20.26
N ALA A 240 0.19 26.62 -20.64
CA ALA A 240 -1.00 26.70 -19.80
C ALA A 240 -0.95 25.79 -18.56
N CYS A 241 0.01 24.87 -18.48
CA CYS A 241 0.23 24.00 -17.31
C CYS A 241 1.03 24.66 -16.18
N GLY A 242 1.50 25.90 -16.37
CA GLY A 242 2.19 26.67 -15.33
C GLY A 242 3.56 26.09 -14.97
N HIS A 243 3.91 26.15 -13.68
CA HIS A 243 5.22 25.72 -13.20
C HIS A 243 5.23 24.21 -12.93
N VAL A 244 5.94 23.46 -13.78
CA VAL A 244 5.96 22.00 -13.74
C VAL A 244 7.39 21.50 -13.55
N GLU A 245 7.58 20.68 -12.52
CA GLU A 245 8.73 19.80 -12.36
C GLU A 245 8.35 18.35 -12.65
N SER A 246 9.34 17.54 -13.02
CA SER A 246 9.11 16.12 -13.26
C SER A 246 10.24 15.25 -12.75
N TYR A 247 9.88 14.18 -12.08
CA TYR A 247 10.74 13.18 -11.48
C TYR A 247 10.25 11.80 -11.93
N VAL A 248 10.78 11.34 -13.06
CA VAL A 248 10.48 10.02 -13.63
C VAL A 248 11.69 9.10 -13.40
N ASP A 249 11.43 7.82 -13.14
CA ASP A 249 12.46 6.80 -12.91
C ASP A 249 13.42 7.16 -11.76
N LEU A 250 12.83 7.62 -10.66
CA LEU A 250 13.55 7.86 -9.41
C LEU A 250 14.32 6.59 -8.97
N PRO A 251 15.50 6.75 -8.35
CA PRO A 251 16.41 5.63 -8.06
C PRO A 251 15.80 4.57 -7.14
N ASN A 252 14.82 4.96 -6.33
CA ASN A 252 14.02 4.05 -5.53
C ASN A 252 12.69 4.69 -5.12
N ILE A 253 11.78 3.88 -4.61
CA ILE A 253 10.44 4.32 -4.20
C ILE A 253 10.44 5.23 -2.96
N ALA A 254 11.48 5.17 -2.12
CA ALA A 254 11.59 6.06 -0.96
C ALA A 254 11.84 7.52 -1.39
N ALA A 255 12.58 7.74 -2.49
CA ALA A 255 12.75 9.07 -3.07
C ALA A 255 11.40 9.66 -3.56
N ALA A 256 10.54 8.85 -4.17
CA ALA A 256 9.18 9.27 -4.53
C ALA A 256 8.36 9.63 -3.29
N ALA A 257 8.50 8.86 -2.21
CA ALA A 257 7.84 9.12 -0.96
C ALA A 257 8.33 10.40 -0.27
N GLU A 258 9.61 10.74 -0.38
CA GLU A 258 10.19 12.00 0.08
C GLU A 258 9.62 13.20 -0.69
N LEU A 259 9.52 13.13 -2.02
CA LEU A 259 8.87 14.18 -2.84
C LEU A 259 7.40 14.37 -2.49
N ILE A 260 6.66 13.26 -2.29
CA ILE A 260 5.26 13.32 -1.84
C ILE A 260 5.18 13.93 -0.43
N LYS A 261 6.09 13.58 0.49
CA LYS A 261 6.16 14.17 1.84
C LYS A 261 6.42 15.67 1.80
N GLN A 262 7.22 16.16 0.87
CA GLN A 262 7.52 17.59 0.72
C GLN A 262 6.39 18.37 0.03
N SER A 263 5.51 17.68 -0.69
CA SER A 263 4.40 18.32 -1.39
C SER A 263 3.27 18.74 -0.45
N SER A 264 2.55 19.80 -0.80
CA SER A 264 1.37 20.28 -0.04
C SER A 264 0.15 19.40 -0.28
N PHE A 265 0.00 18.86 -1.48
CA PHE A 265 -1.18 18.11 -1.92
C PHE A 265 -0.80 16.97 -2.87
N PHE A 266 -1.67 15.96 -2.99
CA PHE A 266 -1.47 14.82 -3.91
C PHE A 266 -2.63 14.64 -4.89
N ILE A 267 -2.33 14.25 -6.12
CA ILE A 267 -3.30 13.78 -7.11
C ILE A 267 -2.77 12.51 -7.78
N GLY A 268 -3.61 11.50 -7.97
CA GLY A 268 -3.21 10.26 -8.64
C GLY A 268 -4.35 9.29 -8.86
N ALA A 269 -4.11 8.22 -9.60
CA ALA A 269 -5.03 7.08 -9.66
C ALA A 269 -4.81 6.10 -8.48
N ASP A 270 -5.70 5.11 -8.32
CA ASP A 270 -5.53 3.97 -7.40
C ASP A 270 -4.26 3.16 -7.72
N GLY A 271 -3.14 3.58 -7.12
CA GLY A 271 -1.82 3.01 -7.35
C GLY A 271 -0.89 3.16 -6.15
N GLY A 272 0.33 2.64 -6.28
CA GLY A 272 1.31 2.63 -5.19
C GLY A 272 1.60 4.02 -4.59
N LEU A 273 1.73 5.04 -5.44
CA LEU A 273 2.00 6.42 -4.99
C LEU A 273 0.83 7.04 -4.22
N MET A 274 -0.41 6.70 -4.56
CA MET A 274 -1.59 7.12 -3.78
C MET A 274 -1.55 6.54 -2.36
N HIS A 275 -1.20 5.26 -2.23
CA HIS A 275 -1.08 4.65 -0.90
C HIS A 275 0.08 5.24 -0.08
N ILE A 276 1.17 5.66 -0.73
CA ILE A 276 2.25 6.41 -0.07
C ILE A 276 1.71 7.75 0.44
N ALA A 277 1.00 8.52 -0.40
CA ALA A 277 0.41 9.80 0.01
C ALA A 277 -0.57 9.63 1.18
N ALA A 278 -1.45 8.63 1.12
CA ALA A 278 -2.37 8.31 2.20
C ALA A 278 -1.63 7.95 3.50
N ALA A 279 -0.57 7.14 3.43
CA ALA A 279 0.22 6.74 4.59
C ALA A 279 1.10 7.86 5.19
N LEU A 280 1.30 8.95 4.44
CA LEU A 280 1.97 10.16 4.91
C LEU A 280 0.98 11.22 5.39
N GLY A 281 -0.32 10.90 5.45
CA GLY A 281 -1.37 11.82 5.86
C GLY A 281 -1.52 13.01 4.91
N LYS A 282 -1.19 12.83 3.62
CA LYS A 282 -1.29 13.92 2.65
C LYS A 282 -2.73 14.16 2.25
N PRO A 283 -3.21 15.41 2.25
CA PRO A 283 -4.46 15.72 1.59
C PRO A 283 -4.29 15.52 0.09
N GLY A 284 -5.36 15.07 -0.57
CA GLY A 284 -5.28 14.79 -2.00
C GLY A 284 -6.58 14.30 -2.61
N VAL A 285 -6.54 14.09 -3.91
CA VAL A 285 -7.64 13.49 -4.70
C VAL A 285 -7.12 12.26 -5.42
N ALA A 286 -7.83 11.14 -5.26
CA ALA A 286 -7.54 9.90 -5.95
C ALA A 286 -8.65 9.50 -6.91
N ILE A 287 -8.26 9.05 -8.09
CA ILE A 287 -9.17 8.59 -9.14
C ILE A 287 -9.28 7.07 -9.08
N PHE A 288 -10.49 6.57 -8.89
CA PHE A 288 -10.80 5.14 -8.77
C PHE A 288 -11.63 4.64 -9.94
N CYS A 289 -11.47 3.36 -10.26
CA CYS A 289 -12.28 2.66 -11.24
C CYS A 289 -12.41 1.18 -10.87
N GLN A 290 -13.58 0.58 -11.09
CA GLN A 290 -13.91 -0.86 -10.87
C GLN A 290 -13.73 -1.39 -9.44
N ILE A 291 -13.09 -0.64 -8.54
CA ILE A 291 -12.82 -1.01 -7.16
C ILE A 291 -13.38 0.04 -6.21
N LYS A 292 -13.94 -0.45 -5.11
CA LYS A 292 -14.48 0.36 -4.05
C LYS A 292 -13.35 1.09 -3.30
N PRO A 293 -13.36 2.43 -3.22
CA PRO A 293 -12.28 3.16 -2.54
C PRO A 293 -12.11 2.75 -1.07
N GLU A 294 -13.19 2.37 -0.38
CA GLU A 294 -13.15 1.89 1.02
C GLU A 294 -12.40 0.56 1.21
N TRP A 295 -12.08 -0.16 0.13
CA TRP A 295 -11.21 -1.34 0.20
C TRP A 295 -9.72 -0.99 0.08
N ARG A 296 -9.40 0.22 -0.38
CA ARG A 296 -8.03 0.70 -0.66
C ARG A 296 -7.61 1.83 0.28
N LEU A 297 -8.55 2.60 0.80
CA LEU A 297 -8.31 3.72 1.71
C LEU A 297 -8.90 3.43 3.08
N HIS A 298 -8.19 3.86 4.12
CA HIS A 298 -8.70 3.87 5.47
C HIS A 298 -9.77 4.95 5.65
N ALA A 299 -10.73 4.73 6.54
CA ALA A 299 -11.83 5.69 6.78
C ALA A 299 -11.35 7.08 7.25
N GLN A 300 -10.16 7.15 7.86
CA GLN A 300 -9.53 8.41 8.30
C GLN A 300 -8.55 8.99 7.27
N SER A 301 -8.49 8.45 6.05
CA SER A 301 -7.65 8.99 4.99
C SER A 301 -8.05 10.42 4.64
N THR A 302 -7.07 11.30 4.45
CA THR A 302 -7.25 12.66 3.94
C THR A 302 -7.33 12.72 2.40
N ILE A 303 -7.26 11.57 1.73
CA ILE A 303 -7.45 11.46 0.29
C ILE A 303 -8.95 11.38 -0.02
N ARG A 304 -9.47 12.39 -0.73
CA ARG A 304 -10.81 12.38 -1.32
C ARG A 304 -10.81 11.55 -2.61
N THR A 305 -11.98 11.05 -2.98
CA THR A 305 -12.09 10.07 -4.07
C THR A 305 -13.04 10.54 -5.13
N VAL A 306 -12.62 10.44 -6.40
CA VAL A 306 -13.51 10.53 -7.56
C VAL A 306 -13.49 9.19 -8.25
N SER A 307 -14.64 8.66 -8.63
CA SER A 307 -14.74 7.30 -9.18
C SER A 307 -15.58 7.23 -10.45
N ALA A 308 -15.21 6.31 -11.32
CA ALA A 308 -16.02 5.79 -12.42
C ALA A 308 -16.28 4.29 -12.23
N GLU A 309 -17.34 3.77 -12.87
CA GLU A 309 -17.70 2.35 -12.73
C GLU A 309 -16.81 1.44 -13.59
N GLN A 310 -16.52 1.83 -14.84
CA GLN A 310 -15.93 0.93 -15.83
C GLN A 310 -14.56 1.38 -16.35
N ASP A 311 -14.43 2.64 -16.74
CA ASP A 311 -13.20 3.20 -17.28
C ASP A 311 -12.77 4.42 -16.47
N ILE A 312 -11.50 4.47 -16.06
CA ILE A 312 -10.96 5.57 -15.28
C ILE A 312 -10.98 6.90 -16.06
N ASP A 313 -10.80 6.84 -17.39
CA ASP A 313 -10.85 8.03 -18.24
C ASP A 313 -12.28 8.54 -18.48
N SER A 314 -13.31 7.78 -18.08
CA SER A 314 -14.71 8.24 -18.15
C SER A 314 -15.07 9.25 -17.05
N VAL A 315 -14.20 9.44 -16.06
CA VAL A 315 -14.39 10.50 -15.06
C VAL A 315 -14.19 11.87 -15.74
N PRO A 316 -15.18 12.77 -15.73
CA PRO A 316 -15.04 14.09 -16.35
C PRO A 316 -13.87 14.89 -15.74
N ILE A 317 -13.04 15.48 -16.58
CA ILE A 317 -11.87 16.27 -16.17
C ILE A 317 -12.30 17.42 -15.25
N GLU A 318 -13.43 18.06 -15.56
CA GLU A 318 -13.99 19.18 -14.79
C GLU A 318 -14.35 18.74 -13.37
N ARG A 319 -14.85 17.51 -13.20
CA ARG A 319 -15.19 16.95 -11.89
C ARG A 319 -13.93 16.75 -11.05
N ILE A 320 -12.87 16.20 -11.63
CA ILE A 320 -11.59 16.00 -10.94
C ILE A 320 -10.97 17.36 -10.59
N ALA A 321 -10.93 18.29 -11.55
CA ALA A 321 -10.37 19.62 -11.36
C ALA A 321 -11.13 20.43 -10.30
N SER A 322 -12.47 20.36 -10.27
CA SER A 322 -13.28 21.01 -9.23
C SER A 322 -12.92 20.45 -7.87
N GLU A 323 -12.94 19.12 -7.69
CA GLU A 323 -12.63 18.50 -6.40
C GLU A 323 -11.23 18.88 -5.89
N VAL A 324 -10.23 18.90 -6.80
CA VAL A 324 -8.88 19.33 -6.47
C VAL A 324 -8.84 20.80 -6.05
N THR A 325 -9.43 21.70 -6.85
CA THR A 325 -9.36 23.14 -6.58
C THR A 325 -10.17 23.54 -5.35
N ASP A 326 -11.34 22.94 -5.14
CA ASP A 326 -12.18 23.15 -3.97
C ASP A 326 -11.46 22.69 -2.70
N TYR A 327 -10.89 21.48 -2.71
CA TYR A 327 -10.17 20.97 -1.55
C TYR A 327 -8.89 21.78 -1.26
N CYS A 328 -8.14 22.18 -2.30
CA CYS A 328 -6.99 23.08 -2.11
C CYS A 328 -7.41 24.42 -1.50
N ARG A 329 -8.55 25.01 -1.91
CA ARG A 329 -9.06 26.25 -1.31
C ARG A 329 -9.42 26.09 0.16
N GLU A 330 -9.96 24.95 0.55
CA GLU A 330 -10.25 24.65 1.96
C GLU A 330 -8.96 24.62 2.81
N LEU A 331 -7.86 24.11 2.26
CA LEU A 331 -6.56 24.03 2.94
C LEU A 331 -5.79 25.35 3.00
N LEU A 332 -6.11 26.29 2.11
CA LEU A 332 -5.50 27.62 2.03
C LEU A 332 -6.21 28.67 2.91
N ARG A 333 -7.35 28.31 3.52
CA ARG A 333 -8.08 29.15 4.47
C ARG A 333 -7.54 28.97 5.88
#